data_AF-A0A087E0P7-F1
#
_entry.id   AF-A0A087E0P7-F1
#
_cell.length_a   1.000
_cell.length_b   1.000
_cell.length_c   1.000
_cell.angle_alpha   90.00
_cell.angle_beta   90.00
_cell.angle_gamma   90.00
#
_symmetry.space_group_name_H-M   'P 1'
#
loop_
_entity.id
_entity.type
_entity.pdbx_description
1 polymer ?
#
loop_
_entity_poly.entity_id
_entity_poly.type
_entity_poly.pdbx_seq_one_letter_code
_entity_poly.pdbx_strand_id
1 'polypeptide(L)'
;MKNSADVNGASVTDADVWFSHLRPCRLDDRDAILQATLDIEMSLTGRAGMFQLNVFFEEASKELRNAVKLFESGMFDAAFYSVRSAVELARVVAYFSGDDDPASSELYETWKEGGKFPFDGKIRRKLAEVCAPFQEVKDALPEFFPERDDALFRANKYIHRQGFHTFYSLIQRPEPWYVGYLPAMRDEFHAFIMGAVTKIILLRLSVDPFPILLRDPDVMYKIHYISLTKPLSDTVVDLFLTPKIIDSYRSTSFYSRLAEEFSDNEPFSEATYDLYNFGIYHHADHEKIMQQSNLLVKSDRIAVRIFECMADVSCIYTGLGLKMYTTESFNFNKGFSISSDDFRTDPEQPGIVNRPCPQGYETHIHIDGDVYVLVHAHPLSDDSMRSLERLKSDIEADS
;
A
#
# COMPACT_ATOMS: atom_id res chain seq x y z
N MET A 1 52.89 24.34 -29.25
CA MET A 1 52.15 23.16 -28.77
C MET A 1 50.82 23.15 -29.51
N LYS A 2 50.63 22.21 -30.44
CA LYS A 2 49.45 22.13 -31.29
C LYS A 2 48.28 21.58 -30.47
N ASN A 3 47.15 22.28 -30.52
CA ASN A 3 45.83 21.75 -30.15
C ASN A 3 45.54 20.53 -31.05
N SER A 4 45.53 19.33 -30.48
CA SER A 4 45.00 18.14 -31.14
C SER A 4 43.55 17.96 -30.71
N ALA A 5 42.68 18.77 -31.32
CA ALA A 5 41.33 18.34 -31.60
C ALA A 5 41.44 17.31 -32.74
N ASP A 6 41.62 16.05 -32.35
CA ASP A 6 41.45 14.88 -33.22
C ASP A 6 41.24 13.66 -32.32
N VAL A 7 40.01 13.51 -31.84
CA VAL A 7 39.52 12.23 -31.32
C VAL A 7 38.57 11.70 -32.38
N ASN A 8 39.15 10.88 -33.27
CA ASN A 8 38.53 9.89 -34.16
C ASN A 8 36.99 9.90 -34.25
N GLY A 9 36.46 10.59 -35.26
CA GLY A 9 35.29 10.13 -36.04
C GLY A 9 33.91 10.04 -35.35
N ALA A 10 33.76 10.43 -34.08
CA ALA A 10 32.43 10.53 -33.46
C ALA A 10 31.80 11.87 -33.84
N SER A 11 30.71 11.84 -34.62
CA SER A 11 29.88 13.03 -34.78
C SER A 11 29.35 13.47 -33.41
N VAL A 12 29.45 14.78 -33.12
CA VAL A 12 28.99 15.45 -31.88
C VAL A 12 27.48 15.24 -31.58
N THR A 13 26.79 14.50 -32.44
CA THR A 13 25.37 14.11 -32.36
C THR A 13 25.11 12.81 -31.59
N ASP A 14 26.13 12.03 -31.22
CA ASP A 14 25.93 10.87 -30.33
C ASP A 14 25.86 11.34 -28.88
N ALA A 15 24.66 11.27 -28.29
CA ALA A 15 24.42 11.59 -26.88
C ALA A 15 25.38 10.86 -25.93
N ASP A 16 25.86 9.68 -26.33
CA ASP A 16 26.74 8.81 -25.56
C ASP A 16 28.12 9.43 -25.25
N VAL A 17 28.63 10.36 -26.07
CA VAL A 17 29.93 10.99 -25.81
C VAL A 17 29.86 11.90 -24.57
N TRP A 18 28.76 12.65 -24.43
CA TRP A 18 28.57 13.60 -23.34
C TRP A 18 28.34 12.92 -21.99
N PHE A 19 27.74 11.72 -22.00
CA PHE A 19 27.44 10.93 -20.81
C PHE A 19 28.40 9.76 -20.57
N SER A 20 29.53 9.72 -21.28
CA SER A 20 30.57 8.66 -21.16
C SER A 20 31.18 8.50 -19.77
N HIS A 21 30.97 9.47 -18.87
CA HIS A 21 31.40 9.44 -17.47
C HIS A 21 30.38 8.76 -16.53
N LEU A 22 29.22 8.36 -17.03
CA LEU A 22 28.25 7.57 -16.28
C LEU A 22 28.50 6.08 -16.56
N ARG A 23 28.66 5.29 -15.50
CA ARG A 23 28.76 3.84 -15.61
C ARG A 23 27.65 3.18 -14.82
N PRO A 24 26.87 2.29 -15.46
CA PRO A 24 25.82 1.56 -14.78
C PRO A 24 26.35 0.73 -13.61
N CYS A 25 25.57 0.64 -12.54
CA CYS A 25 25.94 -0.08 -11.33
C CYS A 25 24.71 -0.77 -10.74
N ARG A 26 24.69 -2.10 -10.71
CA ARG A 26 23.58 -2.83 -10.11
C ARG A 26 23.53 -2.58 -8.59
N LEU A 27 22.31 -2.39 -8.08
CA LEU A 27 22.03 -2.30 -6.65
C LEU A 27 21.60 -3.66 -6.12
N ASP A 28 22.11 -4.03 -4.96
CA ASP A 28 21.67 -5.22 -4.23
C ASP A 28 20.28 -4.98 -3.61
N ASP A 29 19.49 -6.05 -3.42
CA ASP A 29 18.11 -5.99 -2.88
C ASP A 29 17.14 -5.05 -3.63
N ARG A 30 17.48 -4.68 -4.88
CA ARG A 30 16.68 -3.82 -5.76
C ARG A 30 15.18 -4.16 -5.71
N ASP A 31 14.84 -5.43 -5.92
CA ASP A 31 13.44 -5.83 -6.05
C ASP A 31 12.70 -5.73 -4.71
N ALA A 32 13.40 -5.98 -3.58
CA ALA A 32 12.84 -5.80 -2.25
C ALA A 32 12.63 -4.31 -1.91
N ILE A 33 13.55 -3.43 -2.31
CA ILE A 33 13.37 -1.98 -2.19
C ILE A 33 12.15 -1.53 -3.00
N LEU A 34 12.01 -2.00 -4.25
CA LEU A 34 10.86 -1.66 -5.10
C LEU A 34 9.56 -2.20 -4.52
N GLN A 35 9.54 -3.42 -3.98
CA GLN A 35 8.39 -3.97 -3.27
C GLN A 35 8.00 -3.11 -2.06
N ALA A 36 8.98 -2.64 -1.28
CA ALA A 36 8.70 -1.74 -0.16
C ALA A 36 8.03 -0.44 -0.60
N THR A 37 8.37 0.11 -1.78
CA THR A 37 7.69 1.30 -2.30
C THR A 37 6.22 1.06 -2.62
N LEU A 38 5.86 -0.16 -3.06
CA LEU A 38 4.47 -0.54 -3.29
C LEU A 38 3.71 -0.63 -1.97
N ASP A 39 4.30 -1.22 -0.94
CA ASP A 39 3.67 -1.33 0.37
C ASP A 39 3.45 0.07 0.99
N ILE A 40 4.46 0.94 0.94
CA ILE A 40 4.35 2.34 1.42
C ILE A 40 3.22 3.10 0.70
N GLU A 41 3.07 2.89 -0.61
CA GLU A 41 2.05 3.54 -1.45
C GLU A 41 0.65 2.98 -1.19
N MET A 42 0.53 1.66 -1.01
CA MET A 42 -0.74 0.94 -0.88
C MET A 42 -1.29 0.90 0.55
N SER A 43 -0.50 1.23 1.56
CA SER A 43 -0.96 1.29 2.95
C SER A 43 -1.76 2.57 3.24
N LEU A 44 -2.79 2.93 2.45
CA LEU A 44 -3.63 4.13 2.62
C LEU A 44 -4.10 4.30 4.07
N THR A 45 -4.13 5.53 4.56
CA THR A 45 -4.50 5.77 5.97
C THR A 45 -6.02 5.73 6.09
N GLY A 46 -6.52 4.97 7.07
CA GLY A 46 -7.94 4.96 7.43
C GLY A 46 -8.45 6.29 7.99
N ARG A 47 -7.56 7.25 8.30
CA ARG A 47 -7.93 8.56 8.86
C ARG A 47 -8.35 9.52 7.73
N ALA A 48 -9.65 9.78 7.63
CA ALA A 48 -10.24 10.61 6.56
C ALA A 48 -9.57 11.99 6.39
N GLY A 49 -9.25 12.70 7.48
CA GLY A 49 -8.57 14.00 7.44
C GLY A 49 -7.11 13.96 6.97
N MET A 50 -6.50 12.77 6.90
CA MET A 50 -5.13 12.54 6.40
C MET A 50 -5.11 11.99 4.98
N PHE A 51 -6.26 11.70 4.37
CA PHE A 51 -6.32 10.97 3.10
C PHE A 51 -5.57 11.70 1.98
N GLN A 52 -5.69 13.03 1.92
CA GLN A 52 -4.97 13.86 0.95
C GLN A 52 -3.44 13.83 1.16
N LEU A 53 -2.98 13.59 2.39
CA LEU A 53 -1.55 13.54 2.70
C LEU A 53 -0.89 12.20 2.31
N ASN A 54 -1.67 11.19 1.89
CA ASN A 54 -1.11 9.96 1.30
C ASN A 54 -0.24 10.26 0.07
N VAL A 55 -0.53 11.33 -0.67
CA VAL A 55 0.24 11.76 -1.84
C VAL A 55 1.72 11.96 -1.52
N PHE A 56 2.07 12.39 -0.31
CA PHE A 56 3.48 12.55 0.08
C PHE A 56 4.21 11.22 0.24
N PHE A 57 3.52 10.18 0.72
CA PHE A 57 4.09 8.83 0.78
C PHE A 57 4.20 8.23 -0.63
N GLU A 58 3.22 8.49 -1.49
CA GLU A 58 3.29 8.12 -2.92
C GLU A 58 4.48 8.80 -3.62
N GLU A 59 4.67 10.11 -3.40
CA GLU A 59 5.82 10.85 -3.93
C GLU A 59 7.15 10.36 -3.32
N ALA A 60 7.18 10.05 -2.01
CA ALA A 60 8.36 9.43 -1.39
C ALA A 60 8.69 8.06 -2.01
N SER A 61 7.68 7.25 -2.32
CA SER A 61 7.84 5.98 -3.05
C SER A 61 8.38 6.20 -4.46
N LYS A 62 7.89 7.21 -5.19
CA LYS A 62 8.42 7.58 -6.52
C LYS A 62 9.88 8.04 -6.43
N GLU A 63 10.23 8.86 -5.44
CA GLU A 63 11.61 9.28 -5.19
C GLU A 63 12.51 8.07 -4.88
N LEU A 64 12.08 7.10 -4.07
CA LEU A 64 12.87 5.88 -3.85
C LEU A 64 13.08 5.07 -5.15
N ARG A 65 12.04 4.93 -5.99
CA ARG A 65 12.15 4.29 -7.31
C ARG A 65 13.10 5.05 -8.24
N ASN A 66 13.03 6.38 -8.23
CA ASN A 66 13.94 7.26 -8.97
C ASN A 66 15.38 7.08 -8.47
N ALA A 67 15.60 7.04 -7.16
CA ALA A 67 16.91 6.83 -6.57
C ALA A 67 17.56 5.53 -7.04
N VAL A 68 16.82 4.42 -7.03
CA VAL A 68 17.28 3.13 -7.58
C VAL A 68 17.67 3.29 -9.04
N LYS A 69 16.77 3.85 -9.87
CA LYS A 69 17.02 4.02 -11.31
C LYS A 69 18.22 4.91 -11.61
N LEU A 70 18.36 6.02 -10.89
CA LEU A 70 19.46 6.98 -11.01
C LEU A 70 20.78 6.34 -10.62
N PHE A 71 20.80 5.60 -9.50
CA PHE A 71 21.99 4.89 -9.05
C PHE A 71 22.43 3.85 -10.08
N GLU A 72 21.49 3.05 -10.58
CA GLU A 72 21.75 2.03 -11.60
C GLU A 72 22.20 2.63 -12.93
N SER A 73 21.86 3.88 -13.21
CA SER A 73 22.30 4.62 -14.40
C SER A 73 23.65 5.32 -14.20
N GLY A 74 24.25 5.24 -13.01
CA GLY A 74 25.51 5.88 -12.68
C GLY A 74 25.39 7.33 -12.22
N MET A 75 24.17 7.86 -12.02
CA MET A 75 23.90 9.22 -11.52
C MET A 75 23.85 9.24 -10.00
N PHE A 76 24.97 8.93 -9.36
CA PHE A 76 25.08 8.68 -7.93
C PHE A 76 24.66 9.86 -7.03
N ASP A 77 25.12 11.08 -7.29
CA ASP A 77 24.76 12.24 -6.45
C ASP A 77 23.25 12.53 -6.47
N ALA A 78 22.65 12.43 -7.66
CA ALA A 78 21.20 12.56 -7.82
C ALA A 78 20.45 11.43 -7.11
N ALA A 79 20.97 10.20 -7.13
CA ALA A 79 20.38 9.08 -6.40
C ALA A 79 20.38 9.31 -4.89
N PHE A 80 21.52 9.70 -4.30
CA PHE A 80 21.59 10.03 -2.86
C PHE A 80 20.63 11.19 -2.50
N TYR A 81 20.54 12.20 -3.36
CA TYR A 81 19.62 13.31 -3.15
C TYR A 81 18.15 12.85 -3.17
N SER A 82 17.79 11.98 -4.11
CA SER A 82 16.43 11.44 -4.26
C SER A 82 16.02 10.61 -3.03
N VAL A 83 16.90 9.74 -2.50
CA VAL A 83 16.66 9.05 -1.21
C VAL A 83 16.44 10.04 -0.08
N ARG A 84 17.28 11.08 0.03
CA ARG A 84 17.12 12.12 1.06
C ARG A 84 15.76 12.81 0.92
N SER A 85 15.37 13.19 -0.29
CA SER A 85 14.10 13.88 -0.56
C SER A 85 12.90 13.01 -0.20
N ALA A 86 12.96 11.70 -0.47
CA ALA A 86 11.91 10.76 -0.08
C ALA A 86 11.64 10.79 1.43
N VAL A 87 12.70 10.78 2.24
CA VAL A 87 12.55 10.81 3.70
C VAL A 87 12.05 12.18 4.18
N GLU A 88 12.47 13.27 3.54
CA GLU A 88 11.96 14.62 3.85
C GLU A 88 10.44 14.70 3.58
N LEU A 89 9.96 14.17 2.45
CA LEU A 89 8.52 14.10 2.12
C LEU A 89 7.74 13.28 3.15
N ALA A 90 8.21 12.08 3.51
CA ALA A 90 7.54 11.23 4.49
C ALA A 90 7.43 11.89 5.88
N ARG A 91 8.45 12.66 6.29
CA ARG A 91 8.40 13.42 7.56
C ARG A 91 7.35 14.51 7.56
N VAL A 92 7.05 15.11 6.41
CA VAL A 92 5.99 16.12 6.30
C VAL A 92 4.64 15.54 6.71
N VAL A 93 4.34 14.31 6.31
CA VAL A 93 3.08 13.65 6.70
C VAL A 93 3.02 13.41 8.21
N ALA A 94 4.09 12.84 8.78
CA ALA A 94 4.16 12.63 10.22
C ALA A 94 4.06 13.96 11.00
N TYR A 95 4.62 15.04 10.46
CA TYR A 95 4.51 16.37 11.05
C TYR A 95 3.06 16.89 11.04
N PHE A 96 2.35 16.71 9.93
CA PHE A 96 0.94 17.06 9.82
C PHE A 96 0.03 16.15 10.65
N SER A 97 0.40 14.89 10.87
CA SER A 97 -0.43 13.93 11.61
C SER A 97 -0.71 14.32 13.06
N GLY A 98 0.10 15.23 13.62
CA GLY A 98 -0.09 15.81 14.94
C GLY A 98 -1.21 16.84 15.04
N ASP A 99 -1.76 17.30 13.91
CA ASP A 99 -2.93 18.18 13.85
C ASP A 99 -4.20 17.33 13.66
N ASP A 100 -5.33 17.76 14.22
CA ASP A 100 -6.61 17.04 14.19
C ASP A 100 -7.23 17.05 12.78
N ASP A 101 -7.08 18.16 12.06
CA ASP A 101 -7.54 18.32 10.67
C ASP A 101 -6.47 18.97 9.78
N PRO A 102 -5.45 18.22 9.37
CA PRO A 102 -4.29 18.80 8.71
C PRO A 102 -4.59 19.37 7.34
N ALA A 103 -5.61 18.82 6.65
CA ALA A 103 -6.05 19.24 5.34
C ALA A 103 -6.71 20.63 5.33
N SER A 104 -7.16 21.13 6.48
CA SER A 104 -7.69 22.50 6.61
C SER A 104 -6.69 23.48 7.23
N SER A 105 -5.49 23.02 7.60
CA SER A 105 -4.48 23.87 8.23
C SER A 105 -3.94 24.93 7.25
N GLU A 106 -3.78 26.16 7.72
CA GLU A 106 -3.19 27.27 6.93
C GLU A 106 -1.79 26.90 6.40
N LEU A 107 -1.05 26.09 7.17
CA LEU A 107 0.27 25.62 6.80
C LEU A 107 0.23 24.65 5.60
N TYR A 108 -0.75 23.75 5.56
CA TYR A 108 -0.95 22.83 4.43
C TYR A 108 -1.41 23.60 3.18
N GLU A 109 -2.37 24.52 3.31
CA GLU A 109 -2.82 25.37 2.21
C GLU A 109 -1.67 26.20 1.63
N THR A 110 -0.86 26.83 2.50
CA THR A 110 0.33 27.57 2.08
C THR A 110 1.33 26.69 1.34
N TRP A 111 1.55 25.45 1.81
CA TRP A 111 2.44 24.50 1.13
C TRP A 111 1.91 24.11 -0.24
N LYS A 112 0.61 23.81 -0.33
CA LYS A 112 -0.08 23.40 -1.56
C LYS A 112 0.01 24.47 -2.64
N GLU A 113 0.00 25.74 -2.27
CA GLU A 113 0.16 26.88 -3.18
C GLU A 113 1.63 27.21 -3.53
N GLY A 114 2.60 26.43 -3.04
CA GLY A 114 4.04 26.69 -3.25
C GLY A 114 4.58 27.84 -2.40
N GLY A 115 3.88 28.19 -1.32
CA GLY A 115 4.28 29.20 -0.35
C GLY A 115 5.44 28.76 0.54
N LYS A 116 5.81 29.63 1.50
CA LYS A 116 6.93 29.35 2.41
C LYS A 116 6.60 28.19 3.35
N PHE A 117 7.37 27.13 3.27
CA PHE A 117 7.26 25.97 4.15
C PHE A 117 8.50 25.80 5.05
N PRO A 118 8.36 25.25 6.28
CA PRO A 118 9.50 24.91 7.11
C PRO A 118 10.49 23.98 6.39
N PHE A 119 11.77 24.34 6.39
CA PHE A 119 12.83 23.42 5.95
C PHE A 119 12.88 22.18 6.84
N ASP A 120 13.37 21.05 6.31
CA ASP A 120 13.45 19.76 7.00
C ASP A 120 14.11 19.87 8.39
N GLY A 121 15.19 20.64 8.54
CA GLY A 121 15.85 20.83 9.84
C GLY A 121 14.96 21.49 10.92
N LYS A 122 13.94 22.26 10.53
CA LYS A 122 12.91 22.78 11.44
C LYS A 122 11.84 21.72 11.72
N ILE A 123 11.44 20.95 10.70
CA ILE A 123 10.49 19.83 10.84
C ILE A 123 11.04 18.79 11.81
N ARG A 124 12.28 18.31 11.61
CA ARG A 124 12.90 17.28 12.47
C ARG A 124 12.93 17.65 13.95
N ARG A 125 13.18 18.93 14.27
CA ARG A 125 13.20 19.41 15.66
C ARG A 125 11.82 19.39 16.30
N LYS A 126 10.79 19.73 15.53
CA LYS A 126 9.42 19.82 16.00
C LYS A 126 8.64 18.50 15.91
N LEU A 127 9.05 17.58 15.04
CA LEU A 127 8.29 16.36 14.76
C LEU A 127 8.03 15.54 16.02
N ALA A 128 9.06 15.40 16.86
CA ALA A 128 9.00 14.79 18.19
C ALA A 128 8.00 15.48 19.14
N GLU A 129 7.82 16.79 19.00
CA GLU A 129 6.97 17.60 19.87
C GLU A 129 5.50 17.54 19.43
N VAL A 130 5.24 17.40 18.12
CA VAL A 130 3.88 17.48 17.56
C VAL A 130 3.26 16.11 17.28
N CYS A 131 4.05 15.06 17.09
CA CYS A 131 3.56 13.71 16.80
C CYS A 131 3.95 12.75 17.93
N ALA A 132 3.06 12.59 18.91
CA ALA A 132 3.29 11.70 20.06
C ALA A 132 3.55 10.23 19.64
N PRO A 133 2.80 9.63 18.68
CA PRO A 133 3.12 8.29 18.20
C PRO A 133 4.54 8.15 17.64
N PHE A 134 4.99 9.12 16.84
CA PHE A 134 6.36 9.11 16.31
C PHE A 134 7.40 9.21 17.44
N GLN A 135 7.13 10.02 18.47
CA GLN A 135 8.03 10.15 19.59
C GLN A 135 8.16 8.84 20.37
N GLU A 136 7.06 8.11 20.60
CA GLU A 136 7.10 6.77 21.20
C GLU A 136 7.93 5.78 20.37
N VAL A 137 7.72 5.75 19.05
CA VAL A 137 8.49 4.89 18.14
C VAL A 137 9.97 5.25 18.16
N LYS A 138 10.31 6.53 18.22
CA LYS A 138 11.68 7.01 18.31
C LYS A 138 12.35 6.59 19.61
N ASP A 139 11.64 6.68 20.73
CA ASP A 139 12.16 6.29 22.05
C ASP A 139 12.31 4.77 22.19
N ALA A 140 11.44 3.99 21.54
CA ALA A 140 11.55 2.53 21.47
C ALA A 140 12.75 2.05 20.62
N LEU A 141 13.32 2.93 19.78
CA LEU A 141 14.41 2.62 18.84
C LEU A 141 15.59 3.60 19.02
N PRO A 142 16.24 3.64 20.20
CA PRO A 142 17.20 4.67 20.56
C PRO A 142 18.48 4.66 19.71
N GLU A 143 18.84 3.51 19.13
CA GLU A 143 20.02 3.37 18.27
C GLU A 143 19.71 3.71 16.80
N PHE A 144 18.50 3.38 16.33
CA PHE A 144 18.15 3.46 14.92
C PHE A 144 18.15 4.90 14.40
N PHE A 145 17.43 5.81 15.06
CA PHE A 145 17.27 7.17 14.56
C PHE A 145 18.58 7.98 14.53
N PRO A 146 19.44 7.94 15.57
CA PRO A 146 20.77 8.54 15.50
C PRO A 146 21.64 7.97 14.39
N GLU A 147 21.66 6.65 14.20
CA GLU A 147 22.42 6.02 13.13
C GLU A 147 21.97 6.49 11.73
N ARG A 148 20.66 6.72 11.54
CA ARG A 148 20.13 7.30 10.29
C ARG A 148 20.54 8.76 10.09
N ASP A 149 20.69 9.53 11.16
CA ASP A 149 21.18 10.91 11.06
C ASP A 149 22.68 10.95 10.69
N ASP A 150 23.47 10.01 11.21
CA ASP A 150 24.87 9.81 10.80
C ASP A 150 24.98 9.36 9.34
N ALA A 151 24.11 8.44 8.90
CA ALA A 151 24.03 8.02 7.51
C ALA A 151 23.70 9.19 6.57
N LEU A 152 22.79 10.08 6.96
CA LEU A 152 22.50 11.31 6.22
C LEU A 152 23.73 12.23 6.14
N PHE A 153 24.53 12.35 7.21
CA PHE A 153 25.76 13.13 7.17
C PHE A 153 26.78 12.55 6.17
N ARG A 154 26.91 11.23 6.09
CA ARG A 154 27.75 10.54 5.10
C ARG A 154 27.21 10.70 3.68
N ALA A 155 25.90 10.51 3.47
CA ALA A 155 25.23 10.74 2.19
C ALA A 155 25.43 12.16 1.66
N ASN A 156 25.38 13.18 2.54
CA ASN A 156 25.62 14.58 2.17
C ASN A 156 27.03 14.80 1.57
N LYS A 157 28.01 13.93 1.85
CA LYS A 157 29.33 14.00 1.18
C LYS A 157 29.21 13.69 -0.30
N TYR A 158 28.42 12.70 -0.69
CA TYR A 158 28.17 12.36 -2.09
C TYR A 158 27.30 13.41 -2.78
N ILE A 159 26.23 13.87 -2.12
CA ILE A 159 25.33 14.90 -2.65
C ILE A 159 26.08 16.21 -2.94
N HIS A 160 26.94 16.65 -2.02
CA HIS A 160 27.69 17.90 -2.16
C HIS A 160 29.10 17.72 -2.72
N ARG A 161 29.42 16.51 -3.19
CA ARG A 161 30.73 16.14 -3.76
C ARG A 161 31.91 16.56 -2.87
N GLN A 162 31.85 16.23 -1.59
CA GLN A 162 32.89 16.56 -0.62
C GLN A 162 33.94 15.46 -0.58
N GLY A 163 35.10 15.72 -1.21
CA GLY A 163 36.25 14.83 -1.24
C GLY A 163 36.37 14.06 -2.55
N PHE A 164 37.61 13.72 -2.94
CA PHE A 164 37.91 13.13 -4.25
C PHE A 164 37.20 11.80 -4.53
N HIS A 165 36.89 11.01 -3.50
CA HIS A 165 36.16 9.75 -3.64
C HIS A 165 34.70 9.92 -4.13
N THR A 166 34.19 11.15 -4.17
CA THR A 166 32.82 11.47 -4.63
C THR A 166 32.77 11.99 -6.06
N PHE A 167 33.91 12.23 -6.71
CA PHE A 167 33.97 12.82 -8.04
C PHE A 167 33.79 11.76 -9.13
N TYR A 168 32.92 12.02 -10.12
CA TYR A 168 32.73 11.14 -11.27
C TYR A 168 34.03 10.83 -12.02
N SER A 169 34.92 11.82 -12.10
CA SER A 169 36.21 11.68 -12.77
C SER A 169 37.16 10.70 -12.09
N LEU A 170 36.90 10.29 -10.83
CA LEU A 170 37.76 9.42 -10.05
C LEU A 170 37.05 8.14 -9.59
N ILE A 171 35.77 8.18 -9.26
CA ILE A 171 35.07 7.05 -8.64
C ILE A 171 35.00 5.81 -9.55
N GLN A 172 35.05 6.01 -10.85
CA GLN A 172 34.95 4.96 -11.86
C GLN A 172 36.29 4.60 -12.51
N ARG A 173 37.40 5.11 -11.96
CA ARG A 173 38.73 4.90 -12.51
C ARG A 173 39.26 3.49 -12.19
N PRO A 174 39.78 2.74 -13.19
CA PRO A 174 40.33 1.41 -12.96
C PRO A 174 41.68 1.42 -12.23
N GLU A 175 42.32 2.57 -12.06
CA GLU A 175 43.62 2.67 -11.40
C GLU A 175 43.56 2.13 -9.94
N PRO A 176 44.59 1.38 -9.47
CA PRO A 176 44.57 0.72 -8.16
C PRO A 176 44.29 1.63 -6.96
N TRP A 177 44.63 2.92 -7.08
CA TRP A 177 44.41 3.94 -6.05
C TRP A 177 42.93 4.32 -5.89
N TYR A 178 42.09 4.06 -6.89
CA TYR A 178 40.69 4.48 -6.96
C TYR A 178 39.70 3.32 -7.07
N VAL A 179 40.17 2.11 -7.36
CA VAL A 179 39.33 0.90 -7.58
C VAL A 179 38.36 0.61 -6.43
N GLY A 180 38.66 1.05 -5.21
CA GLY A 180 37.81 0.88 -4.03
C GLY A 180 36.69 1.92 -3.86
N TYR A 181 36.69 3.03 -4.61
CA TYR A 181 35.72 4.11 -4.40
C TYR A 181 34.31 3.73 -4.84
N LEU A 182 34.14 3.09 -6.00
CA LEU A 182 32.82 2.67 -6.48
C LEU A 182 32.18 1.60 -5.58
N PRO A 183 32.88 0.51 -5.19
CA PRO A 183 32.33 -0.44 -4.22
C PRO A 183 31.95 0.22 -2.89
N ALA A 184 32.83 1.03 -2.29
CA ALA A 184 32.54 1.68 -1.02
C ALA A 184 31.32 2.63 -1.09
N MET A 185 31.16 3.37 -2.19
CA MET A 185 29.98 4.19 -2.40
C MET A 185 28.73 3.34 -2.62
N ARG A 186 28.83 2.21 -3.33
CA ARG A 186 27.70 1.28 -3.49
C ARG A 186 27.22 0.77 -2.14
N ASP A 187 28.13 0.32 -1.29
CA ASP A 187 27.81 -0.18 0.04
C ASP A 187 27.17 0.94 0.90
N GLU A 188 27.73 2.16 0.82
CA GLU A 188 27.17 3.32 1.53
C GLU A 188 25.77 3.69 1.00
N PHE A 189 25.56 3.68 -0.32
CA PHE A 189 24.26 3.97 -0.92
C PHE A 189 23.23 2.90 -0.55
N HIS A 190 23.60 1.63 -0.62
CA HIS A 190 22.74 0.50 -0.22
C HIS A 190 22.33 0.63 1.25
N ALA A 191 23.30 0.83 2.16
CA ALA A 191 22.98 1.05 3.57
C ALA A 191 22.10 2.29 3.79
N PHE A 192 22.33 3.38 3.03
CA PHE A 192 21.55 4.61 3.13
C PHE A 192 20.11 4.43 2.66
N ILE A 193 19.87 3.80 1.50
CA ILE A 193 18.52 3.58 0.97
C ILE A 193 17.75 2.57 1.83
N MET A 194 18.39 1.49 2.29
CA MET A 194 17.76 0.51 3.18
C MET A 194 17.28 1.17 4.48
N GLY A 195 18.15 1.95 5.12
CA GLY A 195 17.79 2.69 6.33
C GLY A 195 16.73 3.77 6.09
N ALA A 196 16.72 4.40 4.91
CA ALA A 196 15.70 5.36 4.52
C ALA A 196 14.33 4.72 4.33
N VAL A 197 14.25 3.57 3.66
CA VAL A 197 13.02 2.79 3.49
C VAL A 197 12.46 2.40 4.85
N THR A 198 13.27 1.81 5.74
CA THR A 198 12.84 1.47 7.12
C THR A 198 12.32 2.71 7.86
N LYS A 199 13.00 3.86 7.74
CA LYS A 199 12.57 5.11 8.40
C LYS A 199 11.24 5.62 7.85
N ILE A 200 11.01 5.51 6.54
CA ILE A 200 9.74 5.91 5.91
C ILE A 200 8.60 4.98 6.36
N ILE A 201 8.83 3.66 6.43
CA ILE A 201 7.86 2.71 6.97
C ILE A 201 7.53 3.06 8.42
N LEU A 202 8.51 3.35 9.28
CA LEU A 202 8.25 3.73 10.67
C LEU A 202 7.48 5.06 10.80
N LEU A 203 7.75 6.03 9.91
CA LEU A 203 6.96 7.27 9.83
C LEU A 203 5.52 6.97 9.42
N ARG A 204 5.30 6.05 8.47
CA ARG A 204 3.97 5.59 8.07
C ARG A 204 3.24 4.93 9.23
N LEU A 205 3.92 4.02 9.91
CA LEU A 205 3.38 3.28 11.06
C LEU A 205 3.10 4.17 12.27
N SER A 206 3.73 5.33 12.36
CA SER A 206 3.42 6.34 13.38
C SER A 206 2.12 7.10 13.07
N VAL A 207 1.63 7.05 11.83
CA VAL A 207 0.35 7.64 11.40
C VAL A 207 -0.75 6.58 11.41
N ASP A 208 -0.43 5.36 11.00
CA ASP A 208 -1.38 4.26 10.84
C ASP A 208 -0.75 2.89 11.22
N PRO A 209 -1.17 2.25 12.33
CA PRO A 209 -0.65 0.94 12.76
C PRO A 209 -1.21 -0.26 11.98
N PHE A 210 -2.28 -0.06 11.20
CA PHE A 210 -2.97 -1.15 10.52
C PHE A 210 -2.08 -2.06 9.67
N PRO A 211 -1.02 -1.58 8.99
CA PRO A 211 -0.16 -2.47 8.22
C PRO A 211 0.53 -3.56 9.06
N ILE A 212 0.67 -3.36 10.38
CA ILE A 212 1.18 -4.36 11.32
C ILE A 212 0.05 -5.08 12.06
N LEU A 213 -1.03 -4.38 12.45
CA LEU A 213 -2.18 -5.02 13.12
C LEU A 213 -2.83 -6.09 12.24
N LEU A 214 -2.96 -5.82 10.94
CA LEU A 214 -3.50 -6.75 9.94
C LEU A 214 -2.58 -7.95 9.67
N ARG A 215 -1.38 -7.99 10.26
CA ARG A 215 -0.48 -9.15 10.21
C ARG A 215 -0.50 -9.99 11.48
N ASP A 216 -1.17 -9.52 12.53
CA ASP A 216 -1.24 -10.20 13.81
C ASP A 216 -2.57 -10.94 13.90
N PRO A 217 -2.61 -12.28 13.77
CA PRO A 217 -3.87 -13.03 13.77
C PRO A 217 -4.69 -12.83 15.05
N ASP A 218 -4.03 -12.56 16.19
CA ASP A 218 -4.69 -12.36 17.47
C ASP A 218 -5.50 -11.04 17.50
N VAL A 219 -5.16 -10.10 16.60
CA VAL A 219 -5.83 -8.80 16.45
C VAL A 219 -6.68 -8.77 15.18
N MET A 220 -6.12 -9.20 14.04
CA MET A 220 -6.73 -9.11 12.71
C MET A 220 -8.15 -9.67 12.67
N TYR A 221 -8.37 -10.86 13.24
CA TYR A 221 -9.69 -11.50 13.26
C TYR A 221 -10.70 -10.78 14.16
N LYS A 222 -10.27 -9.87 15.01
CA LYS A 222 -11.13 -9.09 15.91
C LYS A 222 -11.51 -7.71 15.36
N ILE A 223 -10.98 -7.34 14.20
CA ILE A 223 -11.29 -6.07 13.53
C ILE A 223 -12.58 -6.24 12.74
N HIS A 224 -13.70 -5.73 13.25
CA HIS A 224 -15.03 -5.86 12.65
C HIS A 224 -15.38 -4.71 11.69
N TYR A 225 -14.42 -4.33 10.86
CA TYR A 225 -14.64 -3.40 9.73
C TYR A 225 -13.60 -3.64 8.64
N ILE A 226 -13.97 -3.29 7.41
CA ILE A 226 -13.10 -3.44 6.25
C ILE A 226 -12.07 -2.31 6.25
N SER A 227 -10.79 -2.67 6.42
CA SER A 227 -9.69 -1.70 6.35
C SER A 227 -9.37 -1.31 4.90
N LEU A 228 -9.18 -0.02 4.66
CA LEU A 228 -8.62 0.48 3.40
C LEU A 228 -7.10 0.26 3.33
N THR A 229 -6.47 0.05 4.50
CA THR A 229 -5.04 -0.21 4.64
C THR A 229 -4.76 -1.69 4.35
N LYS A 230 -3.67 -1.98 3.63
CA LYS A 230 -3.18 -3.35 3.44
C LYS A 230 -2.08 -3.70 4.44
N PRO A 231 -1.96 -4.99 4.85
CA PRO A 231 -0.81 -5.45 5.63
C PRO A 231 0.48 -5.24 4.83
N LEU A 232 1.60 -5.00 5.54
CA LEU A 232 2.92 -5.04 4.91
C LEU A 232 3.20 -6.45 4.39
N SER A 233 3.95 -6.57 3.30
CA SER A 233 4.41 -7.86 2.77
C SER A 233 5.47 -8.50 3.66
N ASP A 234 5.58 -9.84 3.59
CA ASP A 234 6.59 -10.60 4.34
C ASP A 234 8.01 -10.13 4.02
N THR A 235 8.29 -9.88 2.74
CA THR A 235 9.59 -9.34 2.28
C THR A 235 9.94 -8.03 2.98
N VAL A 236 8.96 -7.14 3.15
CA VAL A 236 9.21 -5.84 3.79
C VAL A 236 9.47 -6.01 5.28
N VAL A 237 8.66 -6.84 5.94
CA VAL A 237 8.79 -7.12 7.38
C VAL A 237 10.14 -7.76 7.70
N ASP A 238 10.52 -8.80 6.97
CA ASP A 238 11.73 -9.58 7.24
C ASP A 238 12.99 -8.77 6.99
N LEU A 239 13.01 -7.99 5.90
CA LEU A 239 14.21 -7.29 5.46
C LEU A 239 14.39 -5.90 6.09
N PHE A 240 13.31 -5.10 6.21
CA PHE A 240 13.43 -3.70 6.62
C PHE A 240 13.09 -3.45 8.07
N LEU A 241 12.10 -4.15 8.62
CA LEU A 241 11.75 -4.00 10.03
C LEU A 241 12.60 -4.94 10.87
N THR A 242 12.81 -6.19 10.48
CA THR A 242 13.47 -7.20 11.33
C THR A 242 12.69 -7.46 12.64
N PRO A 243 12.90 -8.61 13.31
CA PRO A 243 12.22 -8.90 14.57
C PRO A 243 12.44 -7.83 15.64
N LYS A 244 13.67 -7.30 15.77
CA LYS A 244 14.02 -6.30 16.79
C LYS A 244 13.18 -5.02 16.65
N ILE A 245 13.02 -4.47 15.44
CA ILE A 245 12.24 -3.24 15.27
C ILE A 245 10.75 -3.50 15.45
N ILE A 246 10.24 -4.65 14.99
CA ILE A 246 8.82 -5.00 15.18
C ILE A 246 8.49 -5.11 16.66
N ASP A 247 9.30 -5.83 17.43
CA ASP A 247 9.07 -6.00 18.86
C ASP A 247 9.13 -4.65 19.60
N SER A 248 10.13 -3.82 19.26
CA SER A 248 10.21 -2.45 19.78
C SER A 248 8.99 -1.60 19.40
N TYR A 249 8.52 -1.66 18.15
CA TYR A 249 7.34 -0.93 17.69
C TYR A 249 6.06 -1.40 18.41
N ARG A 250 5.87 -2.71 18.55
CA ARG A 250 4.72 -3.31 19.25
C ARG A 250 4.71 -2.98 20.74
N SER A 251 5.87 -2.69 21.34
CA SER A 251 5.96 -2.25 22.72
C SER A 251 5.50 -0.80 22.96
N THR A 252 5.26 -0.02 21.91
CA THR A 252 4.75 1.35 22.04
C THR A 252 3.31 1.36 22.54
N SER A 253 2.96 2.35 23.37
CA SER A 253 1.62 2.45 23.94
C SER A 253 0.58 2.80 22.88
N PHE A 254 0.98 3.55 21.85
CA PHE A 254 0.12 3.85 20.71
C PHE A 254 -0.30 2.59 19.94
N TYR A 255 0.64 1.65 19.69
CA TYR A 255 0.29 0.37 19.06
C TYR A 255 -0.59 -0.47 19.97
N SER A 256 -0.16 -0.68 21.23
CA SER A 256 -0.83 -1.60 22.14
C SER A 256 -2.26 -1.15 22.46
N ARG A 257 -2.49 0.16 22.67
CA ARG A 257 -3.84 0.70 22.91
C ARG A 257 -4.78 0.43 21.75
N LEU A 258 -4.34 0.63 20.51
CA LEU A 258 -5.18 0.37 19.34
C LEU A 258 -5.46 -1.14 19.18
N ALA A 259 -4.49 -2.00 19.48
CA ALA A 259 -4.74 -3.44 19.51
C ALA A 259 -5.75 -3.83 20.60
N GLU A 260 -5.66 -3.20 21.78
CA GLU A 260 -6.56 -3.41 22.92
C GLU A 260 -8.00 -2.96 22.63
N GLU A 261 -8.22 -1.96 21.76
CA GLU A 261 -9.57 -1.52 21.33
C GLU A 261 -10.40 -2.67 20.71
N PHE A 262 -9.74 -3.67 20.12
CA PHE A 262 -10.40 -4.83 19.53
C PHE A 262 -10.42 -6.05 20.44
N SER A 263 -9.84 -5.99 21.64
CA SER A 263 -9.58 -7.17 22.46
C SER A 263 -10.85 -7.93 22.89
N ASP A 264 -11.93 -7.18 23.16
CA ASP A 264 -13.24 -7.67 23.58
C ASP A 264 -14.12 -8.19 22.43
N ASN A 265 -13.73 -7.94 21.17
CA ASN A 265 -14.48 -8.43 20.02
C ASN A 265 -14.33 -9.94 19.88
N GLU A 266 -15.43 -10.59 19.52
CA GLU A 266 -15.41 -12.00 19.10
C GLU A 266 -14.52 -12.14 17.85
N PRO A 267 -13.50 -13.02 17.84
CA PRO A 267 -12.68 -13.21 16.65
C PRO A 267 -13.51 -13.90 15.55
N PHE A 268 -13.42 -13.37 14.34
CA PHE A 268 -13.88 -14.08 13.15
C PHE A 268 -13.17 -15.43 13.02
N SER A 269 -13.91 -16.46 12.62
CA SER A 269 -13.32 -17.62 11.97
C SER A 269 -12.69 -17.18 10.64
N GLU A 270 -11.68 -17.90 10.17
CA GLU A 270 -11.02 -17.62 8.88
C GLU A 270 -12.05 -17.50 7.74
N ALA A 271 -13.03 -18.41 7.70
CA ALA A 271 -14.10 -18.37 6.70
C ALA A 271 -15.00 -17.13 6.81
N THR A 272 -15.34 -16.70 8.04
CA THR A 272 -16.12 -15.48 8.25
C THR A 272 -15.32 -14.24 7.86
N TYR A 273 -14.02 -14.23 8.17
CA TYR A 273 -13.10 -13.14 7.84
C TYR A 273 -12.96 -12.97 6.32
N ASP A 274 -12.79 -14.07 5.59
CA ASP A 274 -12.64 -14.08 4.14
C ASP A 274 -13.90 -13.59 3.42
N LEU A 275 -15.07 -14.02 3.89
CA LEU A 275 -16.35 -13.52 3.41
C LEU A 275 -16.47 -12.02 3.67
N TYR A 276 -16.22 -11.59 4.90
CA TYR A 276 -16.45 -10.22 5.33
C TYR A 276 -15.51 -9.21 4.66
N ASN A 277 -14.21 -9.54 4.56
CA ASN A 277 -13.19 -8.62 4.06
C ASN A 277 -12.95 -8.74 2.56
N PHE A 278 -13.10 -9.94 1.99
CA PHE A 278 -12.75 -10.20 0.59
C PHE A 278 -13.93 -10.68 -0.25
N GLY A 279 -15.10 -10.90 0.36
CA GLY A 279 -16.26 -11.45 -0.34
C GLY A 279 -16.06 -12.90 -0.77
N ILE A 280 -15.13 -13.64 -0.18
CA ILE A 280 -14.84 -15.02 -0.58
C ILE A 280 -15.70 -15.97 0.25
N TYR A 281 -16.49 -16.80 -0.44
CA TYR A 281 -17.35 -17.79 0.18
C TYR A 281 -16.97 -19.20 -0.29
N HIS A 282 -16.72 -20.09 0.66
CA HIS A 282 -16.53 -21.51 0.37
C HIS A 282 -17.72 -22.32 0.84
N HIS A 283 -18.31 -23.13 -0.04
CA HIS A 283 -19.47 -23.95 0.33
C HIS A 283 -19.16 -24.91 1.50
N ALA A 284 -17.91 -25.39 1.58
CA ALA A 284 -17.44 -26.24 2.67
C ALA A 284 -17.43 -25.54 4.05
N ASP A 285 -17.41 -24.21 4.08
CA ASP A 285 -17.34 -23.42 5.31
C ASP A 285 -18.69 -22.78 5.71
N HIS A 286 -19.78 -23.10 5.00
CA HIS A 286 -21.11 -22.56 5.26
C HIS A 286 -21.51 -22.60 6.73
N GLU A 287 -21.39 -23.77 7.38
CA GLU A 287 -21.77 -23.94 8.78
C GLU A 287 -20.95 -23.05 9.72
N LYS A 288 -19.65 -22.84 9.44
CA LYS A 288 -18.77 -21.97 10.25
C LYS A 288 -19.18 -20.51 10.13
N ILE A 289 -19.48 -20.06 8.92
CA ILE A 289 -19.96 -18.70 8.65
C ILE A 289 -21.30 -18.46 9.36
N MET A 290 -22.23 -19.42 9.27
CA MET A 290 -23.56 -19.29 9.90
C MET A 290 -23.52 -19.26 11.42
N GLN A 291 -22.57 -19.96 12.06
CA GLN A 291 -22.31 -19.86 13.51
C GLN A 291 -21.96 -18.44 13.96
N GLN A 292 -21.41 -17.60 13.06
CA GLN A 292 -21.05 -16.21 13.32
C GLN A 292 -21.91 -15.21 12.51
N SER A 293 -23.13 -15.61 12.11
CA SER A 293 -24.05 -14.77 11.32
C SER A 293 -24.43 -13.43 12.01
N ASN A 294 -24.30 -13.35 13.34
CA ASN A 294 -24.47 -12.12 14.12
C ASN A 294 -23.41 -11.05 13.82
N LEU A 295 -22.21 -11.45 13.37
CA LEU A 295 -21.12 -10.54 13.02
C LEU A 295 -21.22 -9.99 11.59
N LEU A 296 -22.07 -10.62 10.75
CA LEU A 296 -22.23 -10.26 9.34
C LEU A 296 -23.21 -9.10 9.15
N VAL A 297 -22.91 -8.21 8.21
CA VAL A 297 -23.89 -7.17 7.81
C VAL A 297 -24.99 -7.78 6.94
N LYS A 298 -26.09 -7.04 6.74
CA LYS A 298 -27.28 -7.53 6.01
C LYS A 298 -26.93 -8.09 4.63
N SER A 299 -26.12 -7.39 3.85
CA SER A 299 -25.71 -7.83 2.51
C SER A 299 -24.92 -9.15 2.53
N ASP A 300 -24.05 -9.34 3.52
CA ASP A 300 -23.24 -10.56 3.64
C ASP A 300 -24.14 -11.75 3.97
N ARG A 301 -25.09 -11.58 4.90
CA ARG A 301 -26.08 -12.61 5.24
C ARG A 301 -26.94 -13.00 4.04
N ILE A 302 -27.38 -12.02 3.25
CA ILE A 302 -28.15 -12.27 2.03
C ILE A 302 -27.31 -13.05 1.01
N ALA A 303 -26.06 -12.65 0.78
CA ALA A 303 -25.15 -13.35 -0.13
C ALA A 303 -24.93 -14.81 0.28
N VAL A 304 -24.69 -15.08 1.57
CA VAL A 304 -24.53 -16.45 2.10
C VAL A 304 -25.78 -17.30 1.85
N ARG A 305 -26.97 -16.74 2.10
CA ARG A 305 -28.24 -17.45 1.87
C ARG A 305 -28.51 -17.73 0.39
N ILE A 306 -28.11 -16.81 -0.50
CA ILE A 306 -28.18 -17.03 -1.94
C ILE A 306 -27.26 -18.18 -2.34
N PHE A 307 -25.99 -18.17 -1.92
CA PHE A 307 -25.07 -19.27 -2.22
C PHE A 307 -25.52 -20.62 -1.63
N GLU A 308 -26.09 -20.63 -0.43
CA GLU A 308 -26.69 -21.84 0.18
C GLU A 308 -27.81 -22.43 -0.68
N CYS A 309 -28.72 -21.57 -1.16
CA CYS A 309 -29.88 -22.00 -1.94
C CYS A 309 -29.55 -22.30 -3.42
N MET A 310 -28.45 -21.73 -3.94
CA MET A 310 -28.15 -21.66 -5.37
C MET A 310 -26.70 -22.03 -5.65
N ALA A 311 -26.38 -23.32 -5.60
CA ALA A 311 -25.01 -23.83 -5.79
C ALA A 311 -24.37 -23.48 -7.16
N ASP A 312 -25.18 -23.18 -8.19
CA ASP A 312 -24.70 -22.78 -9.51
C ASP A 312 -24.25 -21.31 -9.58
N VAL A 313 -24.56 -20.51 -8.56
CA VAL A 313 -24.16 -19.11 -8.48
C VAL A 313 -22.69 -19.02 -8.07
N SER A 314 -21.89 -18.46 -8.95
CA SER A 314 -20.44 -18.31 -8.79
C SER A 314 -20.04 -16.94 -8.24
N CYS A 315 -20.86 -15.91 -8.47
CA CYS A 315 -20.59 -14.55 -8.00
C CYS A 315 -21.88 -13.76 -7.80
N ILE A 316 -21.86 -12.83 -6.85
CA ILE A 316 -22.96 -11.93 -6.50
C ILE A 316 -22.42 -10.52 -6.44
N TYR A 317 -23.04 -9.60 -7.16
CA TYR A 317 -22.75 -8.17 -7.04
C TYR A 317 -23.92 -7.41 -6.44
N THR A 318 -23.64 -6.44 -5.58
CA THR A 318 -24.65 -5.63 -4.90
C THR A 318 -24.11 -4.24 -4.53
N GLY A 319 -24.96 -3.33 -4.04
CA GLY A 319 -24.56 -1.97 -3.68
C GLY A 319 -23.99 -1.20 -4.87
N LEU A 320 -24.67 -1.24 -6.02
CA LEU A 320 -24.23 -0.66 -7.29
C LEU A 320 -22.86 -1.19 -7.78
N GLY A 321 -22.52 -2.43 -7.40
CA GLY A 321 -21.28 -3.10 -7.80
C GLY A 321 -20.09 -2.79 -6.89
N LEU A 322 -20.29 -2.04 -5.80
CA LEU A 322 -19.25 -1.78 -4.80
C LEU A 322 -18.96 -3.00 -3.93
N LYS A 323 -19.91 -3.92 -3.79
CA LYS A 323 -19.73 -5.20 -3.12
C LYS A 323 -19.82 -6.34 -4.11
N MET A 324 -18.86 -7.26 -4.00
CA MET A 324 -18.76 -8.47 -4.80
C MET A 324 -18.50 -9.64 -3.86
N TYR A 325 -19.26 -10.72 -4.01
CA TYR A 325 -19.03 -11.99 -3.35
C TYR A 325 -18.77 -13.07 -4.40
N THR A 326 -17.85 -13.98 -4.14
CA THR A 326 -17.43 -15.03 -5.08
C THR A 326 -17.34 -16.37 -4.39
N THR A 327 -17.52 -17.45 -5.15
CA THR A 327 -17.28 -18.82 -4.70
C THR A 327 -16.06 -19.43 -5.37
N GLU A 328 -15.61 -20.60 -4.91
CA GLU A 328 -14.53 -21.36 -5.53
C GLU A 328 -14.76 -21.70 -7.03
N SER A 329 -16.01 -21.62 -7.50
CA SER A 329 -16.36 -21.86 -8.90
C SER A 329 -16.14 -20.65 -9.81
N PHE A 330 -15.91 -19.46 -9.24
CA PHE A 330 -15.73 -18.23 -10.00
C PHE A 330 -14.41 -18.22 -10.78
N ASN A 331 -14.45 -17.79 -12.04
CA ASN A 331 -13.29 -17.76 -12.92
C ASN A 331 -12.88 -16.33 -13.27
N PHE A 332 -11.88 -15.80 -12.54
CA PHE A 332 -11.34 -14.46 -12.75
C PHE A 332 -10.79 -14.22 -14.18
N ASN A 333 -10.35 -15.26 -14.90
CA ASN A 333 -9.81 -15.10 -16.25
C ASN A 333 -10.86 -14.76 -17.31
N LYS A 334 -12.15 -14.93 -17.00
CA LYS A 334 -13.24 -14.52 -17.91
C LYS A 334 -13.57 -13.01 -17.82
N GLY A 335 -12.89 -12.27 -16.96
CA GLY A 335 -13.03 -10.81 -16.79
C GLY A 335 -14.30 -10.41 -16.04
N PHE A 336 -14.32 -9.18 -15.49
CA PHE A 336 -15.51 -8.63 -14.84
C PHE A 336 -16.56 -8.25 -15.90
N SER A 337 -17.81 -8.66 -15.71
CA SER A 337 -18.87 -8.48 -16.71
C SER A 337 -19.83 -7.32 -16.41
N ILE A 338 -19.65 -6.60 -15.31
CA ILE A 338 -20.67 -5.68 -14.79
C ILE A 338 -20.22 -4.22 -14.86
N SER A 339 -21.14 -3.39 -15.34
CA SER A 339 -21.10 -1.95 -15.36
C SER A 339 -22.12 -1.37 -14.39
N SER A 340 -21.96 -0.09 -14.01
CA SER A 340 -22.97 0.60 -13.20
C SER A 340 -24.35 0.66 -13.88
N ASP A 341 -24.40 0.57 -15.22
CA ASP A 341 -25.65 0.56 -15.97
C ASP A 341 -26.43 -0.76 -15.78
N ASP A 342 -25.77 -1.86 -15.40
CA ASP A 342 -26.46 -3.13 -15.14
C ASP A 342 -27.26 -3.10 -13.82
N PHE A 343 -26.97 -2.15 -12.93
CA PHE A 343 -27.78 -1.87 -11.74
C PHE A 343 -28.92 -0.88 -12.01
N ARG A 344 -29.02 -0.35 -13.24
CA ARG A 344 -30.16 0.49 -13.62
C ARG A 344 -31.32 -0.43 -13.93
N THR A 345 -32.26 -0.44 -13.01
CA THR A 345 -33.46 -1.25 -13.10
C THR A 345 -34.31 -0.71 -14.25
N ASP A 346 -34.66 -1.57 -15.19
CA ASP A 346 -35.69 -1.24 -16.17
C ASP A 346 -37.04 -1.41 -15.47
N PRO A 347 -37.79 -0.33 -15.20
CA PRO A 347 -39.05 -0.41 -14.47
C PRO A 347 -40.11 -1.27 -15.21
N GLU A 348 -39.86 -1.65 -16.47
CA GLU A 348 -40.75 -2.49 -17.27
C GLU A 348 -40.45 -4.00 -17.18
N GLN A 349 -39.42 -4.46 -16.46
CA GLN A 349 -39.12 -5.90 -16.25
C GLN A 349 -39.06 -6.32 -14.77
N PRO A 350 -40.20 -6.41 -14.07
CA PRO A 350 -40.26 -6.71 -12.64
C PRO A 350 -40.05 -8.21 -12.28
N GLY A 351 -39.29 -8.98 -13.07
CA GLY A 351 -39.12 -10.42 -12.87
C GLY A 351 -37.66 -10.88 -12.87
N ILE A 352 -37.41 -12.03 -12.23
CA ILE A 352 -36.14 -12.76 -12.27
C ILE A 352 -35.93 -13.28 -13.70
N VAL A 353 -34.98 -12.71 -14.44
CA VAL A 353 -34.69 -13.10 -15.84
C VAL A 353 -33.22 -13.46 -15.99
N ASN A 354 -32.95 -14.60 -16.66
CA ASN A 354 -31.61 -14.96 -17.11
C ASN A 354 -31.21 -14.10 -18.31
N ARG A 355 -30.10 -13.39 -18.21
CA ARG A 355 -29.50 -12.62 -19.31
C ARG A 355 -28.12 -13.18 -19.63
N PRO A 356 -27.76 -13.42 -20.90
CA PRO A 356 -26.39 -13.82 -21.25
C PRO A 356 -25.39 -12.72 -20.89
N CYS A 357 -24.24 -13.10 -20.33
CA CYS A 357 -23.13 -12.19 -20.05
C CYS A 357 -21.78 -12.87 -20.40
N PRO A 358 -20.65 -12.12 -20.47
CA PRO A 358 -19.33 -12.71 -20.76
C PRO A 358 -18.93 -13.89 -19.85
N GLN A 359 -19.41 -13.89 -18.61
CA GLN A 359 -19.15 -14.94 -17.62
C GLN A 359 -20.06 -16.17 -17.77
N GLY A 360 -21.11 -16.09 -18.57
CA GLY A 360 -22.13 -17.13 -18.75
C GLY A 360 -23.51 -16.49 -18.81
N TYR A 361 -24.19 -16.46 -17.68
CA TYR A 361 -25.47 -15.81 -17.51
C TYR A 361 -25.49 -15.02 -16.21
N GLU A 362 -26.33 -13.99 -16.20
CA GLU A 362 -26.64 -13.22 -15.02
C GLU A 362 -28.14 -13.20 -14.74
N THR A 363 -28.48 -13.05 -13.47
CA THR A 363 -29.86 -12.91 -13.01
C THR A 363 -29.95 -11.78 -12.02
N HIS A 364 -30.91 -10.89 -12.23
CA HIS A 364 -31.12 -9.74 -11.35
C HIS A 364 -32.27 -10.07 -10.39
N ILE A 365 -32.06 -9.78 -9.12
CA ILE A 365 -33.11 -9.87 -8.10
C ILE A 365 -33.06 -8.65 -7.17
N HIS A 366 -34.24 -8.20 -6.78
CA HIS A 366 -34.41 -7.12 -5.81
C HIS A 366 -34.77 -7.72 -4.47
N ILE A 367 -33.98 -7.42 -3.45
CA ILE A 367 -34.20 -7.88 -2.08
C ILE A 367 -33.99 -6.68 -1.17
N ASP A 368 -35.02 -6.33 -0.39
CA ASP A 368 -34.94 -5.23 0.60
C ASP A 368 -34.47 -3.88 0.01
N GLY A 369 -34.93 -3.55 -1.20
CA GLY A 369 -34.62 -2.28 -1.85
C GLY A 369 -33.21 -2.18 -2.46
N ASP A 370 -32.39 -3.23 -2.39
CA ASP A 370 -31.11 -3.34 -3.12
C ASP A 370 -31.22 -4.35 -4.28
N VAL A 371 -30.34 -4.19 -5.26
CA VAL A 371 -30.24 -5.07 -6.44
C VAL A 371 -29.07 -6.02 -6.25
N TYR A 372 -29.35 -7.31 -6.42
CA TYR A 372 -28.36 -8.37 -6.45
C TYR A 372 -28.27 -8.93 -7.87
N VAL A 373 -27.07 -8.89 -8.44
CA VAL A 373 -26.76 -9.47 -9.75
C VAL A 373 -26.01 -10.77 -9.53
N LEU A 374 -26.64 -11.89 -9.87
CA LEU A 374 -26.15 -13.25 -9.66
C LEU A 374 -25.51 -13.76 -10.95
N VAL A 375 -24.25 -14.16 -10.92
CA VAL A 375 -23.53 -14.69 -12.08
C VAL A 375 -23.37 -16.21 -11.96
N HIS A 376 -23.76 -16.92 -13.01
CA HIS A 376 -23.79 -18.38 -13.07
C HIS A 376 -23.42 -18.88 -14.47
N ALA A 377 -22.94 -20.14 -14.54
CA ALA A 377 -22.41 -20.70 -15.78
C ALA A 377 -23.52 -21.12 -16.77
N HIS A 378 -24.70 -21.46 -16.26
CA HIS A 378 -25.85 -21.96 -17.02
C HIS A 378 -27.11 -21.25 -16.57
N PRO A 379 -28.11 -21.02 -17.45
CA PRO A 379 -29.35 -20.34 -17.07
C PRO A 379 -30.00 -21.02 -15.87
N LEU A 380 -30.43 -20.22 -14.89
CA LEU A 380 -31.18 -20.74 -13.75
C LEU A 380 -32.46 -21.42 -14.23
N SER A 381 -32.70 -22.62 -13.71
CA SER A 381 -33.93 -23.37 -13.99
C SER A 381 -35.16 -22.69 -13.38
N ASP A 382 -36.35 -23.04 -13.84
CA ASP A 382 -37.61 -22.56 -13.23
C ASP A 382 -37.72 -22.90 -11.74
N ASP A 383 -37.17 -24.06 -11.33
CA ASP A 383 -37.12 -24.45 -9.92
C ASP A 383 -36.18 -23.56 -9.12
N SER A 384 -34.99 -23.27 -9.67
CA SER A 384 -34.02 -22.36 -9.06
C SER A 384 -34.59 -20.94 -8.93
N MET A 385 -35.30 -20.45 -9.97
CA MET A 385 -35.97 -19.14 -9.93
C MET A 385 -37.08 -19.11 -8.87
N ARG A 386 -37.87 -20.18 -8.73
CA ARG A 386 -38.88 -20.30 -7.66
C ARG A 386 -38.26 -20.33 -6.26
N SER A 387 -37.15 -21.03 -6.07
CA SER A 387 -36.42 -21.05 -4.81
C SER A 387 -35.90 -19.66 -4.45
N LEU A 388 -35.42 -18.91 -5.43
CA LEU A 388 -34.92 -17.55 -5.25
C LEU A 388 -36.03 -16.56 -4.87
N GLU A 389 -37.23 -16.67 -5.47
CA GLU A 389 -38.41 -15.88 -5.04
C GLU A 389 -38.86 -16.19 -3.60
N ARG A 390 -38.81 -17.47 -3.20
CA ARG A 390 -39.10 -17.86 -1.82
C ARG A 390 -38.09 -17.26 -0.85
N LEU A 391 -36.80 -17.38 -1.16
CA LEU A 391 -35.74 -16.79 -0.36
C LEU A 391 -35.92 -15.29 -0.19
N LYS A 392 -36.25 -14.57 -1.27
CA LYS A 392 -36.59 -13.15 -1.22
C LYS A 392 -37.74 -12.88 -0.27
N SER A 393 -38.84 -13.61 -0.40
CA SER A 393 -40.03 -13.44 0.44
C SER A 393 -39.72 -13.68 1.92
N ASP A 394 -38.90 -14.69 2.23
CA ASP A 394 -38.47 -15.02 3.59
C ASP A 394 -37.62 -13.89 4.18
N ILE A 395 -36.64 -13.37 3.41
CA ILE A 395 -35.78 -12.27 3.85
C ILE A 395 -36.59 -10.98 4.10
N GLU A 396 -37.56 -10.67 3.23
CA GLU A 396 -38.41 -9.48 3.36
C GLU A 396 -39.41 -9.60 4.52
N ALA A 397 -39.78 -10.81 4.95
CA ALA A 397 -40.63 -11.04 6.10
C ALA A 397 -39.89 -10.94 7.44
N ASP A 398 -38.59 -11.24 7.46
CA ASP A 398 -37.71 -11.17 8.64
C ASP A 398 -37.07 -9.78 8.84
N SER A 399 -37.25 -8.86 7.88
CA SER A 399 -36.76 -7.47 7.87
C SER A 399 -37.70 -6.51 8.60
#